data_AF-C0XMI6-F1
#
_entry.id   AF-C0XMI6-F1
#
_cell.length_a   1.000
_cell.length_b   1.000
_cell.length_c   1.000
_cell.angle_alpha   90.00
_cell.angle_beta   90.00
_cell.angle_gamma   90.00
#
_symmetry.space_group_name_H-M   'P 1'
#
loop_
_entity.id
_entity.type
_entity.pdbx_description
1 polymer ?
#
loop_
_entity_poly.entity_id
_entity_poly.type
_entity_poly.pdbx_seq_one_letter_code
_entity_poly.pdbx_strand_id
1 'polypeptide(L)' 'MIRGRDYEQFDNNPGLENYYYKMWKAYQKWFDDYSVSPKIKIDLQQHDLSFQKNIDFVLGMIDDELAKIRQPQREAM' A
#
# COMPACT_ATOMS: atom_id res chain seq x y z
N MET A 1 -10.97 -13.89 -3.24
CA MET A 1 -12.21 -13.72 -2.46
C MET A 1 -12.34 -12.25 -2.10
N ILE A 2 -13.40 -11.58 -2.58
CA ILE A 2 -13.82 -10.26 -2.07
C ILE A 2 -14.21 -10.48 -0.60
N ARG A 3 -13.93 -9.50 0.28
CA ARG A 3 -13.98 -9.62 1.76
C ARG A 3 -15.38 -9.85 2.37
N GLY A 4 -16.35 -10.39 1.61
CA GLY A 4 -17.68 -10.74 2.09
C GLY A 4 -18.53 -9.55 2.50
N ARG A 5 -18.21 -8.34 2.02
CA ARG A 5 -18.96 -7.12 2.31
C ARG A 5 -20.00 -6.89 1.22
N ASP A 6 -21.26 -6.79 1.61
CA ASP A 6 -22.40 -6.77 0.68
C ASP A 6 -22.36 -5.62 -0.34
N TYR A 7 -21.73 -4.48 -0.01
CA TYR A 7 -21.57 -3.34 -0.91
C TYR A 7 -20.40 -3.48 -1.91
N GLU A 8 -19.57 -4.52 -1.79
CA GLU A 8 -18.47 -4.84 -2.72
C GLU A 8 -18.88 -5.91 -3.75
N GLN A 9 -20.12 -6.41 -3.69
CA GLN A 9 -20.63 -7.42 -4.62
C GLN A 9 -21.06 -6.76 -5.94
N PHE A 10 -20.47 -7.25 -7.03
CA PHE A 10 -20.60 -6.69 -8.39
C PHE A 10 -21.92 -7.05 -9.09
N ASP A 11 -22.76 -7.89 -8.49
CA ASP A 11 -23.91 -8.53 -9.15
C ASP A 11 -24.98 -7.55 -9.67
N ASN A 12 -24.99 -6.28 -9.25
CA ASN A 12 -25.99 -5.29 -9.67
C ASN A 12 -25.49 -3.83 -9.79
N ASN A 13 -24.18 -3.58 -9.90
CA ASN A 13 -23.68 -2.19 -9.87
C ASN A 13 -22.56 -1.91 -10.89
N PRO A 14 -22.92 -1.58 -12.16
CA PRO A 14 -21.95 -1.24 -13.21
C PRO A 14 -21.14 0.05 -12.91
N GLY A 15 -21.50 0.82 -11.88
CA GLY A 15 -20.77 2.02 -11.45
C GLY A 15 -19.61 1.76 -10.49
N LEU A 16 -19.54 0.57 -9.87
CA LEU A 16 -18.51 0.24 -8.87
C LEU A 16 -17.10 0.20 -9.48
N GLU A 17 -16.96 -0.36 -10.68
CA GLU A 17 -15.67 -0.41 -11.38
C GLU A 17 -15.11 1.00 -11.60
N ASN A 18 -15.94 1.91 -12.12
CA ASN A 18 -15.53 3.30 -12.34
C ASN A 18 -15.20 4.01 -11.04
N TYR A 19 -15.93 3.73 -9.96
CA TYR A 19 -15.66 4.28 -8.63
C TYR A 19 -14.29 3.83 -8.10
N TYR A 20 -14.03 2.53 -8.10
CA TYR A 20 -12.74 1.99 -7.66
C TYR A 20 -11.59 2.46 -8.55
N TYR A 21 -11.81 2.55 -9.87
CA TYR A 21 -10.81 3.06 -10.80
C TYR A 21 -10.45 4.53 -10.54
N LYS A 22 -11.45 5.38 -10.25
CA LYS A 22 -11.21 6.77 -9.86
C LYS A 22 -10.42 6.88 -8.57
N MET A 23 -10.77 6.08 -7.56
CA MET A 23 -10.04 6.03 -6.30
C MET A 23 -8.61 5.56 -6.50
N TRP A 24 -8.41 4.46 -7.24
CA TRP A 24 -7.09 3.94 -7.59
C TRP A 24 -6.21 4.99 -8.27
N LYS A 25 -6.74 5.69 -9.28
CA LYS A 25 -6.05 6.82 -9.93
C LYS A 25 -5.71 7.96 -8.98
N ALA A 26 -6.66 8.31 -8.08
CA ALA A 26 -6.43 9.35 -7.09
C ALA A 26 -5.29 8.99 -6.13
N TYR A 27 -5.19 7.72 -5.71
CA TYR A 27 -4.08 7.24 -4.88
C TYR A 27 -2.75 7.27 -5.61
N GLN A 28 -2.71 6.95 -6.91
CA GLN A 28 -1.47 7.08 -7.71
C GLN A 28 -1.00 8.53 -7.73
N LYS A 29 -1.91 9.47 -8.05
CA LYS A 29 -1.58 10.90 -8.05
C LYS A 29 -1.13 11.39 -6.67
N TRP A 30 -1.86 11.04 -5.61
CA TRP A 30 -1.48 11.40 -4.24
C TRP A 30 -0.10 10.84 -3.89
N PHE A 31 0.16 9.59 -4.25
CA PHE A 31 1.46 8.97 -4.03
C PHE A 31 2.54 9.76 -4.75
N ASP A 32 2.37 10.14 -6.02
CA ASP A 32 3.38 10.90 -6.76
C ASP A 32 3.60 12.30 -6.17
N ASP A 33 2.51 13.02 -5.85
CA ASP A 33 2.54 14.40 -5.35
C ASP A 33 3.08 14.53 -3.90
N TYR A 34 2.95 13.49 -3.06
CA TYR A 34 3.32 13.55 -1.65
C TYR A 34 4.85 13.52 -1.44
N SER A 35 5.44 14.59 -0.91
CA SER A 35 6.89 14.70 -0.70
C SER A 35 7.32 15.08 0.72
N VAL A 36 6.37 15.14 1.66
CA VAL A 36 6.60 15.63 3.03
C VAL A 36 7.40 14.64 3.88
N SER A 37 7.29 13.35 3.61
CA SER A 37 8.06 12.31 4.28
C SER A 37 8.42 11.17 3.32
N PRO A 38 9.41 10.34 3.67
CA PRO A 38 9.70 9.12 2.93
C PRO A 38 8.45 8.24 2.83
N LYS A 39 8.20 7.72 1.62
CA LYS A 39 7.07 6.85 1.30
C LYS A 39 7.58 5.63 0.55
N ILE A 40 6.91 4.50 0.73
CA ILE A 40 7.26 3.23 0.10
C ILE A 40 6.03 2.70 -0.64
N LYS A 41 6.24 1.99 -1.75
CA LYS A 41 5.19 1.33 -2.51
C LYS A 41 5.45 -0.17 -2.50
N ILE A 42 4.44 -0.95 -2.12
CA ILE A 42 4.52 -2.41 -2.05
C ILE A 42 3.50 -3.00 -3.03
N ASP A 43 3.97 -3.84 -3.95
CA ASP A 43 3.11 -4.45 -4.96
C ASP A 43 2.56 -5.80 -4.48
N LEU A 44 1.32 -5.76 -3.97
CA LEU A 44 0.63 -6.96 -3.49
C LEU A 44 0.08 -7.84 -4.63
N GLN A 45 0.17 -7.42 -5.90
CA GLN A 45 -0.12 -8.31 -7.03
C GLN A 45 1.04 -9.29 -7.25
N GLN A 46 2.28 -8.88 -6.96
CA GLN A 46 3.46 -9.75 -6.99
C GLN A 46 3.66 -10.49 -5.65
N HIS A 47 3.30 -9.85 -4.54
CA HIS A 47 3.48 -10.37 -3.18
C HIS A 47 2.13 -10.66 -2.51
N ASP A 48 1.46 -11.74 -2.93
CA ASP A 48 0.21 -12.20 -2.32
C ASP A 48 0.43 -12.57 -0.84
N LEU A 49 -0.19 -11.80 0.06
CA LEU A 49 -0.05 -11.96 1.51
C LEU A 49 -0.76 -13.20 2.07
N SER A 50 -1.46 -13.97 1.23
CA SER A 50 -1.98 -15.29 1.61
C SER A 50 -0.85 -16.30 1.85
N PHE A 51 0.37 -16.01 1.37
CA PHE A 51 1.55 -16.82 1.62
C PHE A 51 2.44 -16.18 2.70
N GLN A 52 2.74 -16.93 3.77
CA GLN A 52 3.58 -16.46 4.89
C GLN A 52 4.92 -15.87 4.42
N LYS A 53 5.58 -16.50 3.44
CA LYS A 53 6.84 -16.01 2.85
C LYS A 53 6.76 -14.57 2.33
N ASN A 54 5.60 -14.19 1.77
CA ASN A 54 5.39 -12.85 1.19
C ASN A 54 5.11 -11.84 2.30
N ILE A 55 4.49 -12.26 3.40
CA ILE A 55 4.33 -11.44 4.61
C ILE A 55 5.71 -11.09 5.16
N ASP A 56 6.56 -12.10 5.37
CA ASP A 56 7.90 -11.91 5.93
C ASP A 56 8.75 -11.02 5.02
N PHE A 57 8.65 -11.20 3.70
CA PHE A 57 9.31 -10.35 2.71
C PHE A 57 8.85 -8.88 2.79
N VAL A 58 7.54 -8.65 2.84
CA VAL A 58 6.96 -7.30 2.93
C VAL A 58 7.33 -6.61 4.23
N LEU A 59 7.35 -7.33 5.36
CA LEU A 59 7.82 -6.81 6.64
C LEU A 59 9.30 -6.44 6.59
N GLY A 60 10.15 -7.29 5.98
CA GLY A 60 11.56 -6.99 5.76
C GLY A 60 11.77 -5.71 4.95
N MET A 61 11.01 -5.51 3.87
CA MET A 61 11.06 -4.26 3.09
C MET A 61 10.74 -3.03 3.95
N ILE A 62 9.76 -3.14 4.86
CA ILE A 62 9.40 -2.04 5.75
C ILE A 62 10.54 -1.76 6.74
N ASP A 63 11.11 -2.82 7.34
CA ASP A 63 12.22 -2.69 8.28
C ASP A 63 13.46 -2.08 7.63
N ASP A 64 13.78 -2.46 6.40
CA ASP A 64 14.90 -1.91 5.63
C ASP A 64 14.74 -0.40 5.38
N GLU A 65 13.53 0.04 5.00
CA GLU A 65 13.24 1.46 4.76
C GLU A 65 13.24 2.26 6.07
N LEU A 66 12.73 1.67 7.16
CA LEU A 66 12.82 2.27 8.48
C LEU A 66 14.26 2.40 8.96
N ALA A 67 15.11 1.40 8.70
CA ALA A 67 16.53 1.43 9.08
C ALA A 67 17.28 2.59 8.42
N LYS A 68 16.92 2.97 7.18
CA LYS A 68 17.49 4.13 6.48
C LYS A 68 17.16 5.46 7.18
N ILE A 69 15.98 5.56 7.79
CA ILE A 69 15.49 6.78 8.46
C ILE A 69 15.91 6.81 9.93
N ARG A 70 15.98 5.65 10.59
CA ARG A 70 16.25 5.49 12.02
C ARG A 70 17.72 5.60 12.42
N GLN A 71 18.62 6.05 11.53
CA GLN A 71 19.97 6.40 11.99
C GLN A 71 19.84 7.40 13.14
N PRO A 72 20.58 7.21 14.25
CA PRO A 72 20.46 8.11 15.38
C PRO A 72 20.77 9.52 14.89
N GLN A 73 19.88 10.46 15.20
CA GLN A 73 20.31 11.85 15.34
C GLN A 73 21.51 11.80 16.29
N ARG A 74 22.73 11.82 15.75
CA ARG A 74 23.92 12.16 16.50
C ARG A 74 23.65 13.57 17.00
N GLU A 75 23.25 13.62 18.26
CA GLU A 75 23.38 14.71 19.22
C GLU A 75 23.58 16.07 18.54
N ALA A 76 22.48 16.80 18.39
CA ALA A 76 22.59 18.24 18.46
C ALA A 76 23.02 18.55 19.90
N MET A 77 24.34 18.66 20.09
CA MET A 77 24.99 19.27 21.25
C MET A 77 24.48 20.69 21.48
#